data_AF-A0ABD5YBA8-F1
#
_entry.id   AF-A0ABD5YBA8-F1
#
_cell.length_a   1.000
_cell.length_b   1.000
_cell.length_c   1.000
_cell.angle_alpha   90.00
_cell.angle_beta   90.00
_cell.angle_gamma   90.00
#
_symmetry.space_group_name_H-M   'P 1'
#
loop_
_entity.id
_entity.type
_entity.pdbx_description
1 polymer ?
#
loop_
_entity_poly.entity_id
_entity_poly.type
_entity_poly.pdbx_seq_one_letter_code
_entity_poly.pdbx_strand_id
1 'polypeptide(L)'
;MDRRNSTRHGPVIVLVICVVVVLVATIGVAHVSAETHERQPLNITNSGETKDLFSFENNHTISNVEIAASEEKSADEYKTLYINLVELQNADINVSEVTVRNSKITNGQVITTNKSRTNGEITLKVQIKQSDTSNPIQIDSVQLGGYNSSDGKITKNIQYRVAAANTNSTSDYEKLEAGGHTKNSTEFDFVDGSIRVRDQATTSTNFNKSSRTSSGVTVSKVTSSVNSKIILINEENDRVVGYKSQNTREIADRDSASLNTTILGGDISAYLIPNSKIGITKEYTGNKSPDGLKQTAIAKDRFQVYLGTVQFNSQEYESGGITNVSVATTEVRDTAGLNTPYVVSVHPITADGEVMYEKYIGYSDVLVGVNDGLSIPIRNARGSRSEIWHSNRFVATIRLAQGQTAGEPADLNSTNLLPNSDIAEQFIHGGVSDSTQVHISNVRPGQNDSNNVSRLFNETGYNGNQIYSGEVVGIQE
;
A
#
# COMPACT_ATOMS: atom_id res chain seq x y z
N MET A 1 -39.58 -73.21 -50.80
CA MET A 1 -40.49 -74.00 -49.93
C MET A 1 -40.89 -73.12 -48.77
N ASP A 2 -42.17 -73.15 -48.40
CA ASP A 2 -42.84 -72.84 -47.11
C ASP A 2 -41.99 -72.33 -45.91
N ARG A 3 -42.48 -71.45 -45.02
CA ARG A 3 -43.85 -70.94 -44.77
C ARG A 3 -43.86 -69.63 -43.93
N ARG A 4 -45.01 -68.94 -43.93
CA ARG A 4 -45.42 -67.80 -43.07
C ARG A 4 -45.15 -68.06 -41.56
N ASN A 5 -44.94 -67.09 -40.66
CA ASN A 5 -45.87 -65.98 -40.32
C ASN A 5 -45.27 -64.99 -39.28
N SER A 6 -45.65 -63.70 -39.37
CA SER A 6 -46.18 -62.82 -38.28
C SER A 6 -45.45 -62.75 -36.92
N THR A 7 -45.08 -61.63 -36.31
CA THR A 7 -45.68 -60.26 -36.21
C THR A 7 -44.56 -59.32 -35.64
N ARG A 8 -44.61 -57.99 -35.46
CA ARG A 8 -45.66 -56.94 -35.54
C ARG A 8 -45.04 -55.58 -35.97
N HIS A 9 -45.88 -54.55 -36.00
CA HIS A 9 -45.71 -53.21 -36.57
C HIS A 9 -45.47 -52.10 -35.54
N GLY A 10 -45.00 -50.93 -36.03
CA GLY A 10 -45.12 -49.63 -35.35
C GLY A 10 -44.34 -48.50 -36.05
N PRO A 11 -44.80 -47.98 -37.21
CA PRO A 11 -44.04 -46.99 -38.00
C PRO A 11 -44.30 -45.52 -37.60
N VAL A 12 -43.32 -44.67 -37.93
CA VAL A 12 -43.33 -43.20 -37.77
C VAL A 12 -44.37 -42.56 -38.69
N ILE A 13 -45.11 -41.57 -38.17
CA ILE A 13 -46.00 -40.70 -38.96
C ILE A 13 -45.42 -39.29 -38.99
N VAL A 14 -45.13 -38.80 -40.20
CA VAL A 14 -44.88 -37.38 -40.48
C VAL A 14 -46.23 -36.70 -40.68
N LEU A 15 -46.52 -35.64 -39.93
CA LEU A 15 -47.77 -34.90 -40.03
C LEU A 15 -47.56 -33.55 -40.71
N VAL A 16 -48.14 -33.40 -41.90
CA VAL A 16 -48.34 -32.12 -42.57
C VAL A 16 -49.60 -31.47 -41.99
N ILE A 17 -49.53 -30.20 -41.59
CA ILE A 17 -50.72 -29.41 -41.22
C ILE A 17 -50.84 -28.21 -42.16
N CYS A 18 -52.04 -28.06 -42.72
CA CYS A 18 -52.38 -27.04 -43.71
C CYS A 18 -52.48 -25.64 -43.12
N VAL A 19 -52.10 -24.64 -43.92
CA VAL A 19 -52.45 -23.23 -43.68
C VAL A 19 -53.96 -23.05 -43.82
N VAL A 20 -54.61 -22.54 -42.77
CA VAL A 20 -56.00 -22.06 -42.84
C VAL A 20 -55.98 -20.54 -42.79
N VAL A 21 -56.27 -19.90 -43.93
CA VAL A 21 -56.49 -18.45 -44.00
C VAL A 21 -57.91 -18.16 -43.52
N VAL A 22 -58.06 -17.58 -42.33
CA VAL A 22 -59.34 -17.05 -41.85
C VAL A 22 -59.35 -15.54 -42.06
N LEU A 23 -60.04 -15.10 -43.10
CA LEU A 23 -60.42 -13.69 -43.29
C LEU A 23 -61.56 -13.34 -42.33
N VAL A 24 -61.27 -12.64 -41.24
CA VAL A 24 -62.28 -11.94 -40.43
C VAL A 24 -62.12 -10.45 -40.64
N ALA A 25 -63.01 -9.86 -41.45
CA ALA A 25 -63.15 -8.42 -41.54
C ALA A 25 -64.20 -7.96 -40.51
N THR A 26 -63.74 -7.40 -39.38
CA THR A 26 -64.63 -6.73 -38.41
C THR A 26 -64.07 -5.36 -38.03
N ILE A 27 -64.70 -4.34 -38.61
CA ILE A 27 -65.01 -3.02 -38.03
C ILE A 27 -63.88 -2.38 -37.21
N GLY A 28 -63.24 -1.37 -37.81
CA GLY A 28 -62.28 -0.54 -37.10
C GLY A 28 -62.92 0.18 -35.92
N VAL A 29 -62.49 -0.18 -34.71
CA VAL A 29 -62.22 0.84 -33.71
C VAL A 29 -60.85 1.39 -34.08
N ALA A 30 -60.81 2.63 -34.55
CA ALA A 30 -59.57 3.38 -34.54
C ALA A 30 -59.22 3.60 -33.06
N HIS A 31 -58.46 2.67 -32.48
CA HIS A 31 -57.52 3.06 -31.46
C HIS A 31 -56.56 4.01 -32.16
N VAL A 32 -56.89 5.30 -32.05
CA VAL A 32 -55.89 6.34 -32.06
C VAL A 32 -54.93 5.93 -30.95
N SER A 33 -53.85 5.25 -31.34
CA SER A 33 -52.60 5.38 -30.62
C SER A 33 -52.37 6.87 -30.63
N ALA A 34 -52.66 7.52 -29.51
CA ALA A 34 -52.08 8.81 -29.26
C ALA A 34 -50.58 8.56 -29.40
N GLU A 35 -49.98 9.09 -30.46
CA GLU A 35 -48.53 9.27 -30.50
C GLU A 35 -48.22 10.13 -29.28
N THR A 36 -47.91 9.47 -28.16
CA THR A 36 -47.20 10.10 -27.06
C THR A 36 -45.91 10.56 -27.67
N HIS A 37 -45.90 11.82 -28.13
CA HIS A 37 -44.72 12.47 -28.68
C HIS A 37 -43.58 12.12 -27.73
N GLU A 38 -42.54 11.46 -28.25
CA GLU A 38 -41.33 11.20 -27.47
C GLU A 38 -40.75 12.56 -27.13
N ARG A 39 -41.11 13.05 -25.93
CA ARG A 39 -40.77 14.38 -25.47
C ARG A 39 -39.26 14.45 -25.46
N GLN A 40 -38.74 15.32 -26.31
CA GLN A 40 -37.32 15.37 -26.66
C GLN A 40 -36.44 15.41 -25.40
N PRO A 41 -35.25 14.79 -25.47
CA PRO A 41 -34.25 14.89 -24.41
C PRO A 41 -33.94 16.36 -24.13
N LEU A 42 -33.74 16.70 -22.86
CA LEU A 42 -33.41 18.08 -22.48
C LEU A 42 -31.93 18.33 -22.77
N ASN A 43 -31.64 19.48 -23.40
CA ASN A 43 -30.27 19.84 -23.70
C ASN A 43 -29.52 20.24 -22.42
N ILE A 44 -28.37 19.62 -22.20
CA ILE A 44 -27.39 20.02 -21.17
C ILE A 44 -26.35 20.91 -21.85
N THR A 45 -26.34 22.19 -21.46
CA THR A 45 -25.44 23.23 -21.98
C THR A 45 -24.12 23.28 -21.21
N ASN A 46 -24.13 22.96 -19.92
CA ASN A 46 -22.94 22.67 -19.13
C ASN A 46 -23.13 21.35 -18.38
N SER A 47 -22.23 20.39 -18.60
CA SER A 47 -22.26 19.05 -18.00
C SER A 47 -21.66 18.97 -16.59
N GLY A 48 -21.13 20.08 -16.10
CA GLY A 48 -20.70 20.27 -14.73
C GLY A 48 -19.21 20.10 -14.50
N GLU A 49 -18.77 20.71 -13.42
CA GLU A 49 -17.41 20.78 -12.93
C GLU A 49 -17.23 19.88 -11.70
N THR A 50 -16.05 19.28 -11.60
CA THR A 50 -15.64 18.33 -10.56
C THR A 50 -14.28 18.72 -9.98
N LYS A 51 -13.85 18.03 -8.92
CA LYS A 51 -12.49 18.10 -8.38
C LYS A 51 -11.96 16.67 -8.24
N ASP A 52 -10.66 16.54 -7.97
CA ASP A 52 -10.09 15.23 -7.65
C ASP A 52 -10.83 14.60 -6.46
N LEU A 53 -11.13 13.31 -6.57
CA LEU A 53 -11.73 12.50 -5.51
C LEU A 53 -10.60 11.76 -4.79
N PHE A 54 -10.45 11.96 -3.49
CA PHE A 54 -9.38 11.35 -2.71
C PHE A 54 -9.85 10.07 -2.03
N SER A 55 -8.98 9.08 -1.84
CA SER A 55 -9.35 7.79 -1.24
C SER A 55 -9.92 7.85 0.18
N PHE A 56 -9.61 8.92 0.93
CA PHE A 56 -10.20 9.20 2.25
C PHE A 56 -11.57 9.92 2.20
N GLU A 57 -12.04 10.38 1.04
CA GLU A 57 -13.28 11.14 0.91
C GLU A 57 -14.47 10.22 0.60
N ASN A 58 -15.50 10.27 1.45
CA ASN A 58 -16.75 9.53 1.27
C ASN A 58 -17.84 10.34 0.54
N ASN A 59 -17.54 11.58 0.15
CA ASN A 59 -18.43 12.50 -0.57
C ASN A 59 -17.69 13.16 -1.74
N HIS A 60 -18.40 13.40 -2.85
CA HIS A 60 -17.91 14.14 -4.01
C HIS A 60 -19.00 15.09 -4.52
N THR A 61 -18.63 16.19 -5.20
CA THR A 61 -19.58 17.21 -5.64
C THR A 61 -19.43 17.47 -7.13
N ILE A 62 -20.55 17.51 -7.84
CA ILE A 62 -20.65 18.05 -9.20
C ILE A 62 -21.28 19.43 -9.10
N SER A 63 -20.64 20.46 -9.66
CA SER A 63 -21.14 21.85 -9.67
C SER A 63 -21.42 22.34 -11.10
N ASN A 64 -22.14 23.45 -11.23
CA ASN A 64 -22.36 24.16 -12.50
C ASN A 64 -22.98 23.30 -13.63
N VAL A 65 -23.89 22.36 -13.31
CA VAL A 65 -24.64 21.65 -14.37
C VAL A 65 -25.80 22.54 -14.81
N GLU A 66 -25.90 22.82 -16.11
CA GLU A 66 -26.95 23.67 -16.70
C GLU A 66 -27.84 22.84 -17.62
N ILE A 67 -29.15 22.83 -17.34
CA ILE A 67 -30.18 22.29 -18.23
C ILE A 67 -30.87 23.48 -18.90
N ALA A 68 -30.85 23.52 -20.23
CA ALA A 68 -31.37 24.62 -21.01
C ALA A 68 -32.85 24.91 -20.72
N ALA A 69 -33.25 26.18 -20.85
CA ALA A 69 -34.67 26.55 -20.89
C ALA A 69 -35.36 25.84 -22.07
N SER A 70 -36.61 25.46 -21.89
CA SER A 70 -37.38 24.77 -22.93
C SER A 70 -37.86 25.80 -23.96
N GLU A 71 -37.42 25.68 -25.22
CA GLU A 71 -37.78 26.62 -26.30
C GLU A 71 -39.29 26.63 -26.57
N GLU A 72 -39.91 25.45 -26.56
CA GLU A 72 -41.35 25.31 -26.41
C GLU A 72 -41.73 25.38 -24.92
N LYS A 73 -42.88 26.00 -24.58
CA LYS A 73 -43.43 25.97 -23.22
C LYS A 73 -43.89 24.56 -22.83
N SER A 74 -42.94 23.70 -22.49
CA SER A 74 -43.16 22.35 -21.99
C SER A 74 -44.05 22.40 -20.74
N ALA A 75 -45.24 21.84 -20.83
CA ALA A 75 -46.15 21.70 -19.68
C ALA A 75 -45.59 20.82 -18.53
N ASP A 76 -44.50 20.07 -18.75
CA ASP A 76 -43.82 19.34 -17.68
C ASP A 76 -42.96 20.30 -16.85
N GLU A 77 -43.49 20.69 -15.69
CA GLU A 77 -42.79 21.42 -14.61
C GLU A 77 -41.66 20.58 -13.97
N TYR A 78 -41.67 19.26 -14.16
CA TYR A 78 -40.73 18.32 -13.54
C TYR A 78 -39.71 17.79 -14.56
N LYS A 79 -38.43 18.03 -14.27
CA LYS A 79 -37.28 17.49 -15.01
C LYS A 79 -36.55 16.44 -14.18
N THR A 80 -35.85 15.52 -14.81
CA THR A 80 -34.95 14.57 -14.16
C THR A 80 -33.55 14.74 -14.71
N LEU A 81 -32.60 15.04 -13.82
CA LEU A 81 -31.16 14.91 -14.09
C LEU A 81 -30.75 13.47 -13.76
N TYR A 82 -30.02 12.85 -14.67
CA TYR A 82 -29.36 11.56 -14.48
C TYR A 82 -27.86 11.77 -14.33
N ILE A 83 -27.24 11.06 -13.38
CA ILE A 83 -25.78 11.03 -13.16
C ILE A 83 -25.37 9.57 -13.07
N ASN A 84 -24.60 9.08 -14.05
CA ASN A 84 -24.07 7.71 -14.07
C ASN A 84 -22.66 7.66 -13.44
N LEU A 85 -22.39 6.59 -12.67
CA LEU A 85 -21.18 6.39 -11.87
C LEU A 85 -20.23 5.30 -12.43
N VAL A 86 -20.43 4.82 -13.67
CA VAL A 86 -19.72 3.69 -14.27
C VAL A 86 -18.20 3.86 -14.28
N GLU A 87 -17.69 5.07 -14.48
CA GLU A 87 -16.24 5.29 -14.54
C GLU A 87 -15.58 5.18 -13.15
N LEU A 88 -16.31 5.46 -12.07
CA LEU A 88 -15.89 5.15 -10.70
C LEU A 88 -15.96 3.64 -10.42
N GLN A 89 -16.97 2.94 -10.95
CA GLN A 89 -17.04 1.47 -10.86
C GLN A 89 -15.87 0.79 -11.59
N ASN A 90 -15.48 1.32 -12.74
CA ASN A 90 -14.33 0.84 -13.52
C ASN A 90 -12.98 1.12 -12.82
N ALA A 91 -12.93 2.12 -11.93
CA ALA A 91 -11.81 2.40 -11.03
C ALA A 91 -11.85 1.56 -9.73
N ASP A 92 -12.70 0.51 -9.66
CA ASP A 92 -12.97 -0.33 -8.48
C ASP A 92 -13.47 0.42 -7.22
N ILE A 93 -13.98 1.65 -7.39
CA ILE A 93 -14.59 2.40 -6.29
C ILE A 93 -16.01 1.86 -6.07
N ASN A 94 -16.28 1.39 -4.84
CA ASN A 94 -17.59 0.88 -4.51
C ASN A 94 -18.58 2.05 -4.33
N VAL A 95 -19.47 2.18 -5.32
CA VAL A 95 -20.55 3.17 -5.37
C VAL A 95 -21.91 2.60 -4.93
N SER A 96 -21.99 1.39 -4.37
CA SER A 96 -23.27 0.74 -4.02
C SER A 96 -24.13 1.57 -3.10
N GLU A 97 -23.52 2.27 -2.13
CA GLU A 97 -24.19 3.10 -1.11
C GLU A 97 -24.27 4.58 -1.47
N VAL A 98 -23.76 4.99 -2.64
CA VAL A 98 -23.81 6.39 -3.06
C VAL A 98 -25.25 6.84 -3.22
N THR A 99 -25.55 8.01 -2.65
CA THR A 99 -26.82 8.73 -2.78
C THR A 99 -26.55 10.22 -2.89
N VAL A 100 -27.55 10.98 -3.34
CA VAL A 100 -27.49 12.44 -3.30
C VAL A 100 -27.80 12.90 -1.88
N ARG A 101 -26.85 13.61 -1.26
CA ARG A 101 -26.93 14.08 0.13
C ARG A 101 -27.46 15.49 0.26
N ASN A 102 -27.06 16.35 -0.66
CA ASN A 102 -27.47 17.75 -0.72
C ASN A 102 -27.49 18.22 -2.17
N SER A 103 -28.29 19.24 -2.47
CA SER A 103 -28.31 19.88 -3.78
C SER A 103 -28.71 21.33 -3.65
N LYS A 104 -27.99 22.22 -4.35
CA LYS A 104 -28.35 23.62 -4.50
C LYS A 104 -28.69 23.85 -5.97
N ILE A 105 -29.89 24.35 -6.22
CA ILE A 105 -30.43 24.57 -7.56
C ILE A 105 -31.05 25.97 -7.59
N THR A 106 -30.74 26.71 -8.64
CA THR A 106 -31.37 27.99 -9.01
C THR A 106 -32.36 27.74 -10.14
N ASN A 107 -33.50 28.45 -10.10
CA ASN A 107 -34.68 28.24 -10.97
C ASN A 107 -35.36 26.86 -10.85
N GLY A 108 -35.10 26.12 -9.77
CA GLY A 108 -35.82 24.89 -9.46
C GLY A 108 -35.56 24.36 -8.06
N GLN A 109 -36.28 23.31 -7.67
CA GLN A 109 -36.20 22.65 -6.37
C GLN A 109 -36.13 21.13 -6.53
N VAL A 110 -35.24 20.45 -5.80
CA VAL A 110 -35.23 18.98 -5.74
C VAL A 110 -36.47 18.48 -5.01
N ILE A 111 -37.20 17.56 -5.64
CA ILE A 111 -38.41 16.92 -5.12
C ILE A 111 -38.12 15.54 -4.55
N THR A 112 -37.31 14.77 -5.27
CA THR A 112 -36.85 13.45 -4.81
C THR A 112 -35.55 13.07 -5.49
N THR A 113 -34.79 12.18 -4.87
CA THR A 113 -33.61 11.57 -5.47
C THR A 113 -33.74 10.05 -5.37
N ASN A 114 -33.42 9.36 -6.46
CA ASN A 114 -33.52 7.91 -6.56
C ASN A 114 -32.22 7.33 -7.12
N LYS A 115 -31.99 6.05 -6.85
CA LYS A 115 -30.88 5.27 -7.41
C LYS A 115 -31.47 4.11 -8.20
N SER A 116 -31.01 3.95 -9.44
CA SER A 116 -31.29 2.76 -10.26
C SER A 116 -30.00 2.02 -10.58
N ARG A 117 -30.12 0.71 -10.78
CA ARG A 117 -29.05 -0.12 -11.32
C ARG A 117 -29.56 -0.80 -12.60
N THR A 118 -28.86 -0.59 -13.70
CA THR A 118 -29.16 -1.16 -15.01
C THR A 118 -27.87 -1.75 -15.58
N ASN A 119 -27.89 -3.00 -16.05
CA ASN A 119 -26.71 -3.71 -16.60
C ASN A 119 -25.46 -3.73 -15.67
N GLY A 120 -25.66 -3.53 -14.36
CA GLY A 120 -24.59 -3.44 -13.35
C GLY A 120 -24.13 -2.01 -13.04
N GLU A 121 -24.39 -1.05 -13.93
CA GLU A 121 -24.09 0.37 -13.73
C GLU A 121 -25.06 1.02 -12.76
N ILE A 122 -24.56 1.99 -11.98
CA ILE A 122 -25.38 2.78 -11.05
C ILE A 122 -25.64 4.16 -11.63
N THR A 123 -26.92 4.52 -11.74
CA THR A 123 -27.37 5.86 -12.12
C THR A 123 -28.17 6.48 -10.99
N LEU A 124 -27.81 7.70 -10.60
CA LEU A 124 -28.60 8.55 -9.72
C LEU A 124 -29.58 9.38 -10.54
N LYS A 125 -30.80 9.55 -10.03
CA LYS A 125 -31.87 10.36 -10.63
C LYS A 125 -32.22 11.47 -9.66
N VAL A 126 -32.09 12.73 -10.06
CA VAL A 126 -32.50 13.91 -9.29
C VAL A 126 -33.71 14.53 -9.98
N GLN A 127 -34.88 14.42 -9.36
CA GLN A 127 -36.11 15.04 -9.87
C GLN A 127 -36.20 16.48 -9.38
N ILE A 128 -36.30 17.40 -10.32
CA ILE A 128 -36.25 18.85 -10.12
C ILE A 128 -37.59 19.42 -10.60
N LYS A 129 -38.27 20.17 -9.73
CA LYS A 129 -39.40 21.01 -10.08
C LYS A 129 -38.88 22.38 -10.51
N GLN A 130 -39.06 22.75 -11.78
CA GLN A 130 -38.64 24.03 -12.34
C GLN A 130 -39.57 25.15 -11.84
N SER A 131 -39.00 26.26 -11.39
CA SER A 131 -39.76 27.40 -10.83
C SER A 131 -40.22 28.40 -11.90
N ASP A 132 -39.46 28.52 -13.00
CA ASP A 132 -39.81 29.31 -14.17
C ASP A 132 -39.31 28.57 -15.43
N THR A 133 -40.21 28.22 -16.34
CA THR A 133 -39.89 27.50 -17.58
C THR A 133 -39.06 28.33 -18.56
N SER A 134 -39.02 29.65 -18.38
CA SER A 134 -38.35 30.62 -19.26
C SER A 134 -36.85 30.73 -18.99
N ASN A 135 -36.40 30.28 -17.82
CA ASN A 135 -35.01 30.34 -17.37
C ASN A 135 -34.39 28.93 -17.31
N PRO A 136 -33.08 28.78 -17.61
CA PRO A 136 -32.40 27.48 -17.48
C PRO A 136 -32.36 27.04 -16.02
N ILE A 137 -32.39 25.73 -15.80
CA ILE A 137 -32.19 25.15 -14.47
C ILE A 137 -30.68 25.10 -14.23
N GLN A 138 -30.23 25.87 -13.25
CA GLN A 138 -28.83 25.93 -12.84
C GLN A 138 -28.65 25.08 -11.59
N ILE A 139 -27.84 24.03 -11.69
CA ILE A 139 -27.53 23.15 -10.57
C ILE A 139 -26.16 23.58 -10.05
N ASP A 140 -26.18 24.59 -9.17
CA ASP A 140 -25.00 25.14 -8.49
C ASP A 140 -24.13 24.02 -7.88
N SER A 141 -24.77 23.02 -7.25
CA SER A 141 -24.09 21.83 -6.74
C SER A 141 -25.02 20.64 -6.50
N VAL A 142 -24.53 19.43 -6.75
CA VAL A 142 -25.06 18.14 -6.28
C VAL A 142 -23.97 17.45 -5.47
N GLN A 143 -24.18 17.27 -4.17
CA GLN A 143 -23.28 16.50 -3.31
C GLN A 143 -23.71 15.04 -3.31
N LEU A 144 -22.82 14.18 -3.80
CA LEU A 144 -22.92 12.73 -3.81
C LEU A 144 -22.18 12.19 -2.58
N GLY A 145 -22.72 11.19 -1.89
CA GLY A 145 -22.13 10.70 -0.65
C GLY A 145 -22.50 9.26 -0.30
N GLY A 146 -21.53 8.52 0.24
CA GLY A 146 -21.58 7.07 0.41
C GLY A 146 -20.61 6.32 -0.51
N TYR A 147 -19.55 6.99 -0.98
CA TYR A 147 -18.44 6.31 -1.66
C TYR A 147 -17.68 5.44 -0.65
N ASN A 148 -17.33 4.21 -1.05
CA ASN A 148 -16.26 3.47 -0.41
C ASN A 148 -15.13 3.22 -1.41
N SER A 149 -14.02 3.94 -1.18
CA SER A 149 -12.82 4.00 -2.00
C SER A 149 -11.66 3.16 -1.45
N SER A 150 -11.90 2.30 -0.44
CA SER A 150 -10.86 1.47 0.21
C SER A 150 -10.05 0.59 -0.74
N ASP A 151 -10.66 0.16 -1.84
CA ASP A 151 -10.10 -0.77 -2.82
C ASP A 151 -9.95 -0.11 -4.21
N GLY A 152 -10.18 1.20 -4.30
CA GLY A 152 -10.15 1.96 -5.55
C GLY A 152 -8.75 2.04 -6.15
N LYS A 153 -8.64 1.94 -7.47
CA LYS A 153 -7.39 2.07 -8.21
C LYS A 153 -7.15 3.52 -8.62
N ILE A 154 -5.94 4.02 -8.39
CA ILE A 154 -5.46 5.31 -8.92
C ILE A 154 -5.79 5.40 -10.41
N THR A 155 -6.71 6.30 -10.77
CA THR A 155 -7.29 6.41 -12.10
C THR A 155 -7.37 7.88 -12.48
N LYS A 156 -7.03 8.20 -13.73
CA LYS A 156 -7.03 9.57 -14.24
C LYS A 156 -8.16 9.82 -15.22
N ASN A 157 -8.50 11.10 -15.40
CA ASN A 157 -9.46 11.56 -16.40
C ASN A 157 -10.86 10.93 -16.26
N ILE A 158 -11.31 10.70 -15.02
CA ILE A 158 -12.66 10.19 -14.74
C ILE A 158 -13.68 11.29 -15.08
N GLN A 159 -14.80 10.92 -15.70
CA GLN A 159 -15.91 11.83 -15.95
C GLN A 159 -17.23 11.25 -15.43
N TYR A 160 -18.12 12.13 -14.97
CA TYR A 160 -19.53 11.75 -14.79
C TYR A 160 -20.27 11.90 -16.12
N ARG A 161 -21.01 10.87 -16.51
CA ARG A 161 -21.95 10.97 -17.63
C ARG A 161 -23.28 11.48 -17.12
N VAL A 162 -23.66 12.68 -17.54
CA VAL A 162 -24.92 13.32 -17.19
C VAL A 162 -25.88 13.33 -18.38
N ALA A 163 -27.17 13.21 -18.11
CA ALA A 163 -28.25 13.35 -19.10
C ALA A 163 -29.48 13.99 -18.44
N ALA A 164 -30.35 14.61 -19.23
CA ALA A 164 -31.56 15.25 -18.71
C ALA A 164 -32.78 14.91 -19.58
N ALA A 165 -33.92 14.69 -18.92
CA ALA A 165 -35.20 14.47 -19.59
C ALA A 165 -36.36 15.03 -18.77
N ASN A 166 -37.53 15.16 -19.40
CA ASN A 166 -38.76 15.45 -18.66
C ASN A 166 -39.13 14.23 -17.79
N THR A 167 -39.57 14.45 -16.55
CA THR A 167 -39.86 13.36 -15.59
C THR A 167 -40.98 12.43 -16.06
N ASN A 168 -41.90 12.94 -16.89
CA ASN A 168 -42.99 12.16 -17.49
C ASN A 168 -42.62 11.52 -18.85
N SER A 169 -41.37 11.63 -19.30
CA SER A 169 -40.91 10.99 -20.53
C SER A 169 -40.70 9.49 -20.34
N THR A 170 -40.81 8.73 -21.44
CA THR A 170 -40.45 7.30 -21.51
C THR A 170 -38.94 7.08 -21.63
N SER A 171 -38.14 8.15 -21.59
CA SER A 171 -36.69 8.15 -21.76
C SER A 171 -35.97 8.07 -20.41
N ASP A 172 -35.56 6.86 -20.05
CA ASP A 172 -34.61 6.61 -18.97
C ASP A 172 -33.16 6.78 -19.46
N TYR A 173 -32.20 6.59 -18.55
CA TYR A 173 -30.79 6.80 -18.85
C TYR A 173 -30.28 5.93 -20.01
N GLU A 174 -30.67 4.66 -20.07
CA GLU A 174 -30.20 3.71 -21.09
C GLU A 174 -30.63 4.16 -22.50
N LYS A 175 -31.87 4.66 -22.65
CA LYS A 175 -32.32 5.27 -23.92
C LYS A 175 -31.61 6.58 -24.25
N LEU A 176 -31.35 7.43 -23.25
CA LEU A 176 -30.63 8.69 -23.43
C LEU A 176 -29.17 8.45 -23.86
N GLU A 177 -28.51 7.45 -23.29
CA GLU A 177 -27.15 7.05 -23.68
C GLU A 177 -27.13 6.42 -25.09
N ALA A 178 -28.04 5.49 -25.38
CA ALA A 178 -28.17 4.89 -26.71
C ALA A 178 -28.49 5.91 -27.82
N GLY A 179 -29.21 7.00 -27.49
CA GLY A 179 -29.48 8.12 -28.38
C GLY A 179 -28.35 9.16 -28.50
N GLY A 180 -27.27 9.03 -27.73
CA GLY A 180 -26.16 9.99 -27.72
C GLY A 180 -26.50 11.33 -27.05
N HIS A 181 -27.46 11.33 -26.11
CA HIS A 181 -27.91 12.50 -25.35
C HIS A 181 -27.24 12.65 -23.98
N THR A 182 -26.20 11.86 -23.71
CA THR A 182 -25.30 12.03 -22.57
C THR A 182 -24.25 13.12 -22.85
N LYS A 183 -23.79 13.77 -21.79
CA LYS A 183 -22.62 14.67 -21.79
C LYS A 183 -21.68 14.25 -20.66
N ASN A 184 -20.39 14.37 -20.88
CA ASN A 184 -19.39 14.10 -19.84
C ASN A 184 -19.08 15.39 -19.07
N SER A 185 -18.97 15.33 -17.74
CA SER A 185 -18.47 16.43 -16.90
C SER A 185 -17.01 16.79 -17.24
N THR A 186 -16.45 17.79 -16.57
CA THR A 186 -14.99 17.94 -16.54
C THR A 186 -14.32 16.65 -16.03
N GLU A 187 -13.11 16.40 -16.55
CA GLU A 187 -12.22 15.33 -16.07
C GLU A 187 -11.75 15.61 -14.63
N PHE A 188 -11.61 14.55 -13.83
CA PHE A 188 -10.99 14.58 -12.51
C PHE A 188 -10.19 13.30 -12.24
N ASP A 189 -9.20 13.35 -11.35
CA ASP A 189 -8.45 12.16 -10.94
C ASP A 189 -9.07 11.51 -9.68
N PHE A 190 -9.06 10.18 -9.62
CA PHE A 190 -9.13 9.47 -8.35
C PHE A 190 -7.72 9.34 -7.77
N VAL A 191 -7.52 10.00 -6.63
CA VAL A 191 -6.22 10.15 -5.97
C VAL A 191 -6.14 9.23 -4.77
N ASP A 192 -5.30 8.21 -4.92
CA ASP A 192 -4.92 7.29 -3.87
C ASP A 192 -3.38 7.12 -3.84
N GLY A 193 -2.87 6.35 -2.88
CA GLY A 193 -1.45 6.06 -2.79
C GLY A 193 -1.12 4.91 -1.86
N SER A 194 0.18 4.62 -1.77
CA SER A 194 0.72 3.67 -0.80
C SER A 194 1.97 4.22 -0.14
N ILE A 195 2.26 3.72 1.05
CA ILE A 195 3.54 3.90 1.73
C ILE A 195 3.81 2.61 2.50
N ARG A 196 5.07 2.19 2.58
CA ARG A 196 5.50 1.11 3.47
C ARG A 196 6.69 1.52 4.30
N VAL A 197 6.58 1.31 5.60
CA VAL A 197 7.66 1.53 6.56
C VAL A 197 7.82 0.27 7.39
N ARG A 198 9.05 -0.07 7.70
CA ARG A 198 9.37 -1.20 8.56
C ARG A 198 10.01 -0.70 9.85
N ASP A 199 9.89 -1.52 10.88
CA ASP A 199 10.66 -1.43 12.11
C ASP A 199 12.15 -1.24 11.80
N GLN A 200 12.75 -0.20 12.39
CA GLN A 200 14.09 0.24 12.02
C GLN A 200 14.76 1.03 13.13
N ALA A 201 16.08 0.92 13.20
CA ALA A 201 16.91 1.74 14.05
C ALA A 201 17.39 3.01 13.33
N THR A 202 17.68 4.05 14.11
CA THR A 202 18.28 5.31 13.69
C THR A 202 19.38 5.70 14.68
N THR A 203 20.35 6.52 14.30
CA THR A 203 21.43 6.98 15.21
C THR A 203 22.12 5.81 15.92
N SER A 204 22.41 4.76 15.16
CA SER A 204 22.79 3.43 15.66
C SER A 204 24.13 2.99 15.07
N THR A 205 24.82 2.06 15.75
CA THR A 205 26.13 1.57 15.30
C THR A 205 26.01 0.80 13.98
N ASN A 206 27.05 0.88 13.15
CA ASN A 206 27.16 0.09 11.92
C ASN A 206 28.62 -0.31 11.69
N PHE A 207 28.85 -1.52 11.19
CA PHE A 207 30.20 -2.05 11.03
C PHE A 207 31.07 -1.33 9.98
N ASN A 208 30.47 -0.62 9.01
CA ASN A 208 31.19 0.07 7.94
C ASN A 208 31.82 1.41 8.36
N LYS A 209 31.45 1.97 9.53
CA LYS A 209 31.87 3.31 9.97
C LYS A 209 32.04 3.34 11.48
N SER A 210 33.10 3.98 11.98
CA SER A 210 33.33 4.18 13.42
C SER A 210 32.34 5.15 14.09
N SER A 211 31.48 5.82 13.32
CA SER A 211 30.41 6.67 13.81
C SER A 211 29.04 6.00 13.66
N ARG A 212 28.10 6.34 14.56
CA ARG A 212 26.67 6.06 14.39
C ARG A 212 26.14 6.67 13.09
N THR A 213 25.02 6.12 12.60
CA THR A 213 24.24 6.72 11.51
C THR A 213 23.71 8.11 11.87
N SER A 214 23.42 8.92 10.87
CA SER A 214 22.75 10.21 11.03
C SER A 214 21.23 10.02 11.12
N SER A 215 20.56 10.76 11.99
CA SER A 215 19.14 10.51 12.28
C SER A 215 18.24 10.59 11.04
N GLY A 216 17.60 9.48 10.69
CA GLY A 216 16.63 9.44 9.62
C GLY A 216 15.80 8.16 9.58
N VAL A 217 14.55 8.26 9.13
CA VAL A 217 13.64 7.15 8.87
C VAL A 217 13.55 6.92 7.36
N THR A 218 13.83 5.70 6.92
CA THR A 218 13.66 5.28 5.52
C THR A 218 12.27 4.70 5.33
N VAL A 219 11.52 5.26 4.38
CA VAL A 219 10.24 4.75 3.90
C VAL A 219 10.41 4.21 2.48
N SER A 220 9.53 3.30 2.08
CA SER A 220 9.63 2.53 0.83
C SER A 220 8.27 2.35 0.15
N LYS A 221 8.26 1.96 -1.12
CA LYS A 221 7.05 1.68 -1.92
C LYS A 221 6.01 2.81 -1.82
N VAL A 222 6.51 4.04 -1.91
CA VAL A 222 5.69 5.25 -1.95
C VAL A 222 5.03 5.31 -3.33
N THR A 223 3.71 5.47 -3.39
CA THR A 223 3.00 5.70 -4.67
C THR A 223 1.96 6.81 -4.49
N SER A 224 1.77 7.65 -5.51
CA SER A 224 0.75 8.70 -5.55
C SER A 224 0.63 9.27 -6.97
N SER A 225 -0.58 9.59 -7.42
CA SER A 225 -0.81 10.33 -8.67
C SER A 225 -0.53 11.83 -8.59
N VAL A 226 -0.35 12.37 -7.37
CA VAL A 226 -0.20 13.80 -7.08
C VAL A 226 1.03 14.10 -6.22
N ASN A 227 1.45 15.36 -6.21
CA ASN A 227 2.50 15.82 -5.31
C ASN A 227 2.04 15.71 -3.85
N SER A 228 2.80 14.98 -3.04
CA SER A 228 2.39 14.59 -1.69
C SER A 228 3.49 14.85 -0.65
N LYS A 229 3.12 14.79 0.62
CA LYS A 229 4.01 14.95 1.76
C LYS A 229 3.91 13.70 2.63
N ILE A 230 5.06 13.12 2.93
CA ILE A 230 5.19 12.07 3.93
C ILE A 230 5.42 12.75 5.27
N ILE A 231 4.66 12.37 6.29
CA ILE A 231 4.67 12.97 7.62
C ILE A 231 4.77 11.85 8.66
N LEU A 232 5.74 11.96 9.56
CA LEU A 232 5.96 11.05 10.67
C LEU A 232 5.35 11.65 11.93
N ILE A 233 4.49 10.90 12.61
CA ILE A 233 3.83 11.32 13.85
C ILE A 233 4.12 10.27 14.93
N ASN A 234 4.61 10.71 16.09
CA ASN A 234 4.69 9.87 17.29
C ASN A 234 3.26 9.66 17.82
N GLU A 235 2.85 8.41 18.00
CA GLU A 235 1.47 8.07 18.36
C GLU A 235 1.17 8.26 19.85
N GLU A 236 2.18 8.29 20.72
CA GLU A 236 2.04 8.48 22.19
C GLU A 236 1.62 9.91 22.55
N ASN A 237 2.12 10.91 21.79
CA ASN A 237 1.97 12.33 22.10
C ASN A 237 1.40 13.17 20.93
N ASP A 238 1.08 12.53 19.80
CA ASP A 238 0.52 13.13 18.60
C ASP A 238 1.38 14.25 17.99
N ARG A 239 2.72 14.19 18.13
CA ARG A 239 3.63 15.22 17.60
C ARG A 239 4.23 14.81 16.26
N VAL A 240 4.36 15.78 15.36
CA VAL A 240 5.06 15.62 14.08
C VAL A 240 6.57 15.54 14.36
N VAL A 241 7.18 14.38 14.10
CA VAL A 241 8.61 14.12 14.39
C VAL A 241 9.51 14.15 13.14
N GLY A 242 8.93 14.33 11.96
CA GLY A 242 9.63 14.44 10.69
C GLY A 242 8.66 14.56 9.52
N TYR A 243 9.10 15.12 8.40
CA TYR A 243 8.32 15.14 7.17
C TYR A 243 9.20 15.33 5.93
N LYS A 244 8.68 15.00 4.76
CA LYS A 244 9.32 15.24 3.46
C LYS A 244 8.28 15.42 2.38
N SER A 245 8.37 16.52 1.63
CA SER A 245 7.59 16.68 0.40
C SER A 245 8.23 15.85 -0.71
N GLN A 246 7.42 15.18 -1.53
CA GLN A 246 7.86 14.55 -2.76
C GLN A 246 6.95 14.96 -3.92
N ASN A 247 7.53 15.23 -5.08
CA ASN A 247 6.75 15.40 -6.31
C ASN A 247 6.50 14.03 -6.99
N THR A 248 5.52 13.98 -7.90
CA THR A 248 5.13 12.73 -8.59
C THR A 248 6.29 12.04 -9.30
N ARG A 249 7.25 12.80 -9.84
CA ARG A 249 8.46 12.26 -10.47
C ARG A 249 9.40 11.63 -9.44
N GLU A 250 9.63 12.28 -8.30
CA GLU A 250 10.44 11.69 -7.22
C GLU A 250 9.84 10.43 -6.62
N ILE A 251 8.50 10.29 -6.68
CA ILE A 251 7.77 9.09 -6.25
C ILE A 251 7.89 7.98 -7.30
N ALA A 252 7.82 8.31 -8.59
CA ALA A 252 7.96 7.35 -9.68
C ALA A 252 9.42 6.88 -9.90
N ASP A 253 10.40 7.77 -9.75
CA ASP A 253 11.82 7.52 -10.03
C ASP A 253 12.55 6.82 -8.84
N ARG A 254 11.90 6.64 -7.67
CA ARG A 254 12.54 6.09 -6.45
C ARG A 254 11.64 5.18 -5.63
N ASP A 255 12.11 3.96 -5.39
CA ASP A 255 11.46 2.99 -4.49
C ASP A 255 11.44 3.41 -3.00
N SER A 256 12.26 4.40 -2.62
CA SER A 256 12.53 4.74 -1.22
C SER A 256 12.97 6.18 -0.98
N ALA A 257 12.77 6.66 0.25
CA ALA A 257 13.20 7.98 0.70
C ALA A 257 13.53 7.99 2.21
N SER A 258 14.66 8.61 2.59
CA SER A 258 14.92 8.97 3.99
C SER A 258 14.28 10.30 4.37
N LEU A 259 13.70 10.38 5.56
CA LEU A 259 13.15 11.56 6.21
C LEU A 259 13.98 11.87 7.46
N ASN A 260 14.34 13.14 7.67
CA ASN A 260 15.00 13.52 8.92
C ASN A 260 13.98 13.40 10.06
N THR A 261 14.41 12.85 11.19
CA THR A 261 13.57 12.77 12.38
C THR A 261 14.29 13.26 13.63
N THR A 262 13.53 13.91 14.52
CA THR A 262 14.01 14.38 15.81
C THR A 262 13.83 13.35 16.93
N ILE A 263 13.30 12.16 16.65
CA ILE A 263 13.06 11.11 17.64
C ILE A 263 14.05 9.95 17.52
N LEU A 264 14.43 9.38 18.66
CA LEU A 264 15.41 8.29 18.79
C LEU A 264 14.78 6.99 19.29
N GLY A 265 13.45 6.82 19.15
CA GLY A 265 12.74 5.61 19.53
C GLY A 265 11.21 5.77 19.53
N GLY A 266 10.50 4.64 19.61
CA GLY A 266 9.06 4.58 19.90
C GLY A 266 8.14 4.39 18.69
N ASP A 267 6.83 4.37 18.97
CA ASP A 267 5.79 4.05 17.99
C ASP A 267 5.45 5.24 17.08
N ILE A 268 5.72 5.07 15.78
CA ILE A 268 5.54 6.11 14.77
C ILE A 268 4.53 5.65 13.70
N SER A 269 3.64 6.55 13.30
CA SER A 269 2.86 6.40 12.08
C SER A 269 3.42 7.31 10.98
N ALA A 270 3.60 6.76 9.78
CA ALA A 270 3.88 7.53 8.58
C ALA A 270 2.59 7.75 7.79
N TYR A 271 2.29 8.99 7.43
CA TYR A 271 1.12 9.39 6.64
C TYR A 271 1.57 10.01 5.31
N LEU A 272 0.96 9.58 4.22
CA LEU A 272 1.11 10.20 2.90
C LEU A 272 -0.09 11.10 2.63
N ILE A 273 0.14 12.40 2.48
CA ILE A 273 -0.90 13.43 2.40
C ILE A 273 -0.70 14.29 1.13
N PRO A 274 -1.71 14.45 0.26
CA PRO A 274 -1.63 15.34 -0.90
C PRO A 274 -1.31 16.78 -0.50
N ASN A 275 -0.38 17.44 -1.20
CA ASN A 275 0.00 18.83 -0.89
C ASN A 275 -1.17 19.82 -1.01
N SER A 276 -2.18 19.52 -1.81
CA SER A 276 -3.43 20.31 -1.94
C SER A 276 -4.30 20.28 -0.67
N LYS A 277 -4.08 19.33 0.24
CA LYS A 277 -4.84 19.15 1.49
C LYS A 277 -4.09 19.63 2.73
N ILE A 278 -2.84 20.14 2.60
CA ILE A 278 -2.02 20.46 3.78
C ILE A 278 -1.03 21.62 3.61
N GLY A 279 -1.06 22.57 4.55
CA GLY A 279 -0.18 23.74 4.62
C GLY A 279 1.05 23.60 5.52
N ILE A 280 1.49 22.38 5.88
CA ILE A 280 2.60 22.18 6.84
C ILE A 280 3.94 22.71 6.31
N THR A 281 4.58 23.58 7.09
CA THR A 281 5.92 24.16 6.86
C THR A 281 6.97 23.51 7.78
N LYS A 282 8.23 24.00 7.73
CA LYS A 282 9.34 23.54 8.62
C LYS A 282 9.04 23.71 10.11
N GLU A 283 8.18 24.66 10.45
CA GLU A 283 7.86 25.08 11.82
C GLU A 283 6.96 24.08 12.59
N TYR A 284 6.44 23.05 11.93
CA TYR A 284 5.60 22.03 12.57
C TYR A 284 6.37 20.87 13.22
N THR A 285 7.68 20.72 12.95
CA THR A 285 8.48 19.65 13.58
C THR A 285 8.55 19.89 15.09
N GLY A 286 8.20 18.87 15.87
CA GLY A 286 8.09 18.95 17.32
C GLY A 286 6.78 19.56 17.82
N ASN A 287 5.84 19.98 16.96
CA ASN A 287 4.50 20.44 17.36
C ASN A 287 3.46 19.32 17.25
N LYS A 288 2.31 19.49 17.94
CA LYS A 288 1.16 18.58 17.80
C LYS A 288 0.68 18.55 16.34
N SER A 289 0.20 17.41 15.86
CA SER A 289 -0.43 17.30 14.56
C SER A 289 -1.66 18.22 14.48
N PRO A 290 -1.84 18.97 13.38
CA PRO A 290 -3.07 19.72 13.14
C PRO A 290 -4.30 18.82 13.13
N ASP A 291 -5.39 19.29 13.75
CA ASP A 291 -6.67 18.56 13.75
C ASP A 291 -7.14 18.29 12.31
N GLY A 292 -7.63 17.08 12.03
CA GLY A 292 -8.03 16.65 10.69
C GLY A 292 -6.90 16.11 9.80
N LEU A 293 -5.62 16.28 10.15
CA LEU A 293 -4.48 15.84 9.33
C LEU A 293 -4.50 14.34 9.06
N LYS A 294 -4.72 13.52 10.08
CA LYS A 294 -4.72 12.05 9.95
C LYS A 294 -5.87 11.55 9.06
N GLN A 295 -6.92 12.36 8.88
CA GLN A 295 -8.10 12.08 8.08
C GLN A 295 -7.95 12.52 6.62
N THR A 296 -6.91 13.30 6.25
CA THR A 296 -6.61 13.69 4.86
C THR A 296 -5.47 12.89 4.24
N ALA A 297 -5.01 11.82 4.91
CA ALA A 297 -4.01 10.91 4.39
C ALA A 297 -4.61 9.91 3.40
N ILE A 298 -4.01 9.81 2.21
CA ILE A 298 -4.35 8.79 1.20
C ILE A 298 -3.69 7.44 1.52
N ALA A 299 -2.58 7.44 2.26
CA ALA A 299 -1.97 6.21 2.77
C ALA A 299 -1.40 6.41 4.17
N LYS A 300 -1.33 5.33 4.95
CA LYS A 300 -0.69 5.31 6.26
C LYS A 300 -0.01 3.96 6.51
N ASP A 301 1.06 3.98 7.28
CA ASP A 301 1.69 2.76 7.81
C ASP A 301 2.25 3.01 9.22
N ARG A 302 2.46 1.95 10.00
CA ARG A 302 2.91 1.98 11.39
C ARG A 302 4.17 1.14 11.58
N PHE A 303 5.11 1.68 12.36
CA PHE A 303 6.42 1.06 12.59
C PHE A 303 7.01 1.57 13.90
N GLN A 304 7.91 0.78 14.48
CA GLN A 304 8.68 1.19 15.66
C GLN A 304 10.06 1.71 15.24
N VAL A 305 10.47 2.83 15.83
CA VAL A 305 11.84 3.34 15.75
C VAL A 305 12.63 2.84 16.96
N TYR A 306 13.90 2.51 16.74
CA TYR A 306 14.84 2.12 17.80
C TYR A 306 16.12 2.96 17.75
N LEU A 307 16.84 2.98 18.87
CA LEU A 307 18.28 3.24 18.91
C LEU A 307 18.96 1.93 19.32
N GLY A 308 19.82 1.41 18.45
CA GLY A 308 20.59 0.20 18.68
C GLY A 308 22.09 0.49 18.81
N THR A 309 22.75 -0.28 19.68
CA THR A 309 24.19 -0.20 19.89
C THR A 309 24.75 -1.61 20.00
N VAL A 310 25.83 -1.89 19.27
CA VAL A 310 26.72 -3.03 19.45
C VAL A 310 28.13 -2.50 19.53
N GLN A 311 28.92 -3.00 20.47
CA GLN A 311 30.36 -2.76 20.53
C GLN A 311 31.10 -4.11 20.59
N PHE A 312 31.74 -4.47 19.47
CA PHE A 312 32.44 -5.74 19.31
C PHE A 312 33.94 -5.49 19.26
N ASN A 313 34.56 -5.34 20.43
CA ASN A 313 35.99 -5.05 20.53
C ASN A 313 36.85 -6.24 20.06
N SER A 314 38.03 -5.94 19.51
CA SER A 314 38.97 -6.96 19.02
C SER A 314 39.46 -7.83 20.16
N GLN A 315 39.67 -9.10 19.86
CA GLN A 315 39.95 -10.14 20.85
C GLN A 315 41.15 -10.98 20.42
N GLU A 316 42.07 -11.17 21.35
CA GLU A 316 43.31 -11.93 21.17
C GLU A 316 43.24 -13.20 22.01
N TYR A 317 43.64 -14.32 21.41
CA TYR A 317 43.67 -15.63 22.04
C TYR A 317 45.02 -16.31 21.77
N GLU A 318 45.60 -16.94 22.79
CA GLU A 318 46.86 -17.65 22.62
C GLU A 318 46.73 -18.89 21.72
N SER A 319 45.55 -19.53 21.67
CA SER A 319 45.30 -20.74 20.87
C SER A 319 43.86 -20.84 20.38
N GLY A 320 43.65 -21.63 19.31
CA GLY A 320 42.31 -21.96 18.79
C GLY A 320 41.48 -22.85 19.72
N GLY A 321 40.25 -23.16 19.29
CA GLY A 321 39.26 -23.88 20.11
C GLY A 321 38.34 -22.93 20.88
N ILE A 322 38.16 -21.70 20.41
CA ILE A 322 37.41 -20.66 21.11
C ILE A 322 35.92 -21.00 21.09
N THR A 323 35.34 -21.24 22.27
CA THR A 323 33.92 -21.60 22.44
C THR A 323 32.99 -20.41 22.70
N ASN A 324 33.53 -19.21 23.00
CA ASN A 324 32.75 -18.00 23.24
C ASN A 324 33.51 -16.75 22.75
N VAL A 325 32.77 -15.75 22.25
CA VAL A 325 33.30 -14.39 21.97
C VAL A 325 32.55 -13.36 22.81
N SER A 326 33.25 -12.31 23.24
CA SER A 326 32.71 -11.23 24.05
C SER A 326 32.21 -10.06 23.18
N VAL A 327 31.04 -9.51 23.53
CA VAL A 327 30.54 -8.23 23.05
C VAL A 327 30.53 -7.27 24.23
N ALA A 328 31.24 -6.14 24.11
CA ALA A 328 31.53 -5.26 25.23
C ALA A 328 30.27 -4.58 25.78
N THR A 329 29.41 -4.10 24.88
CA THR A 329 28.09 -3.54 25.18
C THR A 329 27.14 -3.87 24.03
N THR A 330 25.90 -4.23 24.35
CA THR A 330 24.79 -4.26 23.39
C THR A 330 23.52 -3.70 24.00
N GLU A 331 22.70 -3.03 23.19
CA GLU A 331 21.40 -2.50 23.60
C GLU A 331 20.47 -2.27 22.41
N VAL A 332 19.17 -2.43 22.67
CA VAL A 332 18.09 -1.86 21.87
C VAL A 332 17.28 -0.96 22.79
N ARG A 333 17.08 0.28 22.38
CA ARG A 333 16.29 1.29 23.10
C ARG A 333 15.10 1.73 22.27
N ASP A 334 13.95 1.80 22.93
CA ASP A 334 12.71 2.42 22.46
C ASP A 334 12.11 3.28 23.59
N THR A 335 10.91 3.81 23.38
CA THR A 335 10.13 4.51 24.43
C THR A 335 9.46 3.54 25.41
N ALA A 336 9.41 2.23 25.13
CA ALA A 336 8.80 1.19 25.95
C ALA A 336 9.69 0.69 27.11
N GLY A 337 10.66 1.52 27.53
CA GLY A 337 11.42 1.31 28.76
C GLY A 337 12.43 0.16 28.71
N LEU A 338 13.11 -0.01 27.57
CA LEU A 338 14.19 -1.00 27.36
C LEU A 338 13.73 -2.47 27.30
N ASN A 339 12.44 -2.72 27.05
CA ASN A 339 11.86 -4.08 27.06
C ASN A 339 11.82 -4.76 25.68
N THR A 340 12.34 -4.14 24.62
CA THR A 340 12.38 -4.75 23.28
C THR A 340 13.19 -6.05 23.29
N PRO A 341 12.62 -7.23 22.93
CA PRO A 341 13.40 -8.46 22.86
C PRO A 341 14.29 -8.48 21.61
N TYR A 342 15.57 -8.79 21.78
CA TYR A 342 16.55 -8.88 20.70
C TYR A 342 17.58 -9.98 20.92
N VAL A 343 18.35 -10.29 19.88
CA VAL A 343 19.44 -11.27 19.88
C VAL A 343 20.64 -10.66 19.19
N VAL A 344 21.85 -10.91 19.70
CA VAL A 344 23.09 -10.58 18.97
C VAL A 344 23.58 -11.84 18.26
N SER A 345 23.71 -11.77 16.94
CA SER A 345 24.26 -12.84 16.10
C SER A 345 25.62 -12.45 15.50
N VAL A 346 26.54 -13.41 15.46
CA VAL A 346 27.92 -13.23 14.99
C VAL A 346 28.13 -13.98 13.68
N HIS A 347 28.57 -13.25 12.66
CA HIS A 347 28.74 -13.70 11.28
C HIS A 347 30.17 -13.42 10.79
N PRO A 348 30.74 -14.24 9.88
CA PRO A 348 32.03 -13.95 9.27
C PRO A 348 31.88 -12.87 8.20
N ILE A 349 32.93 -12.07 8.01
CA ILE A 349 33.04 -11.07 6.95
C ILE A 349 34.00 -11.60 5.88
N THR A 350 33.62 -11.44 4.62
CA THR A 350 34.46 -11.75 3.45
C THR A 350 35.61 -10.75 3.29
N ALA A 351 36.58 -11.04 2.41
CA ALA A 351 37.69 -10.14 2.13
C ALA A 351 37.25 -8.81 1.49
N ASP A 352 36.16 -8.81 0.73
CA ASP A 352 35.53 -7.66 0.08
C ASP A 352 34.56 -6.88 1.00
N GLY A 353 34.33 -7.34 2.24
CA GLY A 353 33.54 -6.63 3.25
C GLY A 353 32.07 -7.06 3.35
N GLU A 354 31.63 -8.02 2.55
CA GLU A 354 30.29 -8.58 2.60
C GLU A 354 30.06 -9.49 3.81
N VAL A 355 28.85 -9.40 4.39
CA VAL A 355 28.46 -10.12 5.61
C VAL A 355 27.70 -11.39 5.26
N MET A 356 28.19 -12.53 5.74
CA MET A 356 27.57 -13.84 5.46
C MET A 356 26.48 -14.19 6.47
N TYR A 357 25.32 -13.55 6.32
CA TYR A 357 24.17 -13.72 7.21
C TYR A 357 23.65 -15.16 7.32
N GLU A 358 23.87 -16.00 6.31
CA GLU A 358 23.52 -17.42 6.32
C GLU A 358 24.50 -18.29 7.13
N LYS A 359 25.70 -17.77 7.43
CA LYS A 359 26.71 -18.43 8.27
C LYS A 359 26.72 -17.85 9.68
N TYR A 360 26.02 -18.52 10.58
CA TYR A 360 26.07 -18.25 12.03
C TYR A 360 27.29 -18.92 12.64
N ILE A 361 28.11 -18.13 13.36
CA ILE A 361 29.26 -18.60 14.13
C ILE A 361 28.96 -18.55 15.63
N GLY A 362 28.14 -17.59 16.08
CA GLY A 362 27.58 -17.58 17.43
C GLY A 362 26.31 -16.73 17.48
N TYR A 363 25.52 -16.90 18.54
CA TYR A 363 24.38 -16.02 18.84
C TYR A 363 24.00 -16.09 20.31
N SER A 364 23.59 -14.97 20.91
CA SER A 364 23.11 -14.91 22.30
C SER A 364 21.80 -15.67 22.49
N ASP A 365 21.42 -15.92 23.74
CA ASP A 365 20.01 -16.16 24.07
C ASP A 365 19.22 -14.82 23.97
N VAL A 366 17.92 -14.81 24.21
CA VAL A 366 17.11 -13.59 24.02
C VAL A 366 17.42 -12.56 25.10
N LEU A 367 17.70 -11.33 24.68
CA LEU A 367 18.11 -10.20 25.52
C LEU A 367 17.03 -9.11 25.54
N VAL A 368 17.05 -8.30 26.58
CA VAL A 368 16.36 -7.01 26.68
C VAL A 368 17.31 -5.98 27.28
N GLY A 369 17.04 -4.69 27.05
CA GLY A 369 17.80 -3.57 27.59
C GLY A 369 19.31 -3.58 27.29
N VAL A 370 20.09 -3.07 28.24
CA VAL A 370 21.55 -2.93 28.12
C VAL A 370 22.24 -4.15 28.69
N ASN A 371 23.13 -4.77 27.92
CA ASN A 371 23.92 -5.91 28.34
C ASN A 371 25.41 -5.61 28.08
N ASP A 372 26.18 -5.48 29.15
CA ASP A 372 27.63 -5.26 29.12
C ASP A 372 28.38 -6.57 29.38
N GLY A 373 29.51 -6.76 28.69
CA GLY A 373 30.35 -7.97 28.82
C GLY A 373 29.65 -9.26 28.37
N LEU A 374 28.76 -9.17 27.38
CA LEU A 374 27.98 -10.31 26.89
C LEU A 374 28.88 -11.38 26.27
N SER A 375 28.97 -12.54 26.92
CA SER A 375 29.61 -13.74 26.37
C SER A 375 28.66 -14.46 25.42
N ILE A 376 28.94 -14.41 24.12
CA ILE A 376 28.18 -15.10 23.08
C ILE A 376 28.78 -16.49 22.83
N PRO A 377 28.01 -17.59 23.02
CA PRO A 377 28.49 -18.92 22.72
C PRO A 377 28.65 -19.14 21.22
N ILE A 378 29.73 -19.84 20.84
CA ILE A 378 29.99 -20.26 19.46
C ILE A 378 29.14 -21.51 19.18
N ARG A 379 28.09 -21.31 18.37
CA ARG A 379 27.10 -22.31 18.00
C ARG A 379 26.51 -21.99 16.63
N ASN A 380 26.22 -23.04 15.86
CA ASN A 380 25.58 -22.92 14.56
C ASN A 380 24.08 -22.56 14.69
N ALA A 381 23.41 -22.26 13.57
CA ALA A 381 21.98 -21.89 13.56
C ALA A 381 21.00 -22.95 14.12
N ARG A 382 21.45 -24.18 14.38
CA ARG A 382 20.67 -25.26 15.04
C ARG A 382 21.02 -25.40 16.53
N GLY A 383 21.74 -24.44 17.11
CA GLY A 383 22.22 -24.47 18.49
C GLY A 383 23.35 -25.47 18.76
N SER A 384 23.88 -26.18 17.76
CA SER A 384 24.99 -27.11 17.99
C SER A 384 26.28 -26.34 18.24
N ARG A 385 27.00 -26.70 19.31
CA ARG A 385 28.29 -26.10 19.69
C ARG A 385 29.29 -26.18 18.54
N SER A 386 30.11 -25.15 18.42
CA SER A 386 31.19 -25.02 17.44
C SER A 386 32.34 -24.24 18.09
N GLU A 387 33.48 -24.16 17.41
CA GLU A 387 34.68 -23.48 17.90
C GLU A 387 35.32 -22.62 16.80
N ILE A 388 35.99 -21.53 17.18
CA ILE A 388 36.85 -20.76 16.28
C ILE A 388 38.30 -21.23 16.45
N TRP A 389 38.92 -21.67 15.36
CA TRP A 389 40.26 -22.26 15.34
C TRP A 389 41.33 -21.38 14.66
N HIS A 390 40.91 -20.37 13.88
CA HIS A 390 41.78 -19.49 13.11
C HIS A 390 41.37 -18.03 13.25
N SER A 391 42.34 -17.12 13.15
CA SER A 391 42.11 -15.67 13.11
C SER A 391 41.18 -15.30 11.95
N ASN A 392 40.20 -14.42 12.18
CA ASN A 392 39.28 -13.96 11.13
C ASN A 392 38.59 -12.65 11.53
N ARG A 393 37.94 -11.99 10.57
CA ARG A 393 37.05 -10.85 10.78
C ARG A 393 35.60 -11.30 10.94
N PHE A 394 34.95 -10.77 11.97
CA PHE A 394 33.56 -11.09 12.30
C PHE A 394 32.75 -9.80 12.51
N VAL A 395 31.45 -9.87 12.28
CA VAL A 395 30.49 -8.81 12.61
C VAL A 395 29.49 -9.35 13.62
N ALA A 396 29.20 -8.56 14.66
CA ALA A 396 28.09 -8.78 15.56
C ALA A 396 26.92 -7.88 15.12
N THR A 397 25.73 -8.45 15.00
CA THR A 397 24.54 -7.77 14.46
C THR A 397 23.33 -7.96 15.37
N ILE A 398 22.50 -6.93 15.55
CA ILE A 398 21.25 -7.04 16.31
C ILE A 398 20.15 -7.62 15.41
N ARG A 399 19.41 -8.59 15.96
CA ARG A 399 18.17 -9.10 15.39
C ARG A 399 17.03 -8.86 16.37
N LEU A 400 15.91 -8.31 15.91
CA LEU A 400 14.68 -8.24 16.70
C LEU A 400 14.11 -9.64 16.90
N ALA A 401 13.72 -9.95 18.13
CA ALA A 401 13.16 -11.24 18.56
C ALA A 401 11.73 -11.07 19.09
N GLN A 402 10.92 -10.27 18.37
CA GLN A 402 9.54 -9.94 18.76
C GLN A 402 8.73 -11.22 19.07
N GLY A 403 8.07 -11.23 20.23
CA GLY A 403 7.31 -12.38 20.73
C GLY A 403 8.13 -13.46 21.45
N GLN A 404 9.46 -13.40 21.46
CA GLN A 404 10.30 -14.29 22.27
C GLN A 404 10.52 -13.73 23.68
N THR A 405 10.78 -14.62 24.66
CA THR A 405 10.94 -14.27 26.08
C THR A 405 12.41 -14.08 26.43
N ALA A 406 12.74 -13.00 27.15
CA ALA A 406 14.09 -12.71 27.61
C ALA A 406 14.66 -13.83 28.50
N GLY A 407 15.93 -14.18 28.31
CA GLY A 407 16.63 -15.26 29.01
C GLY A 407 16.44 -16.65 28.40
N GLU A 408 15.45 -16.85 27.52
CA GLU A 408 15.23 -18.13 26.84
C GLU A 408 16.13 -18.30 25.60
N PRO A 409 16.44 -19.54 25.18
CA PRO A 409 17.19 -19.81 23.95
C PRO A 409 16.48 -19.23 22.72
N ALA A 410 17.21 -18.44 21.92
CA ALA A 410 16.65 -17.76 20.76
C ALA A 410 16.30 -18.72 19.60
N ASP A 411 15.09 -18.62 19.07
CA ASP A 411 14.73 -19.20 17.77
C ASP A 411 15.09 -18.23 16.65
N LEU A 412 16.19 -18.49 15.94
CA LEU A 412 16.65 -17.60 14.88
C LEU A 412 15.67 -17.48 13.70
N ASN A 413 14.78 -18.45 13.47
CA ASN A 413 13.84 -18.43 12.35
C ASN A 413 12.75 -17.36 12.49
N SER A 414 12.39 -17.01 13.73
CA SER A 414 11.45 -15.92 14.03
C SER A 414 12.13 -14.58 14.35
N THR A 415 13.46 -14.47 14.18
CA THR A 415 14.19 -13.20 14.34
C THR A 415 14.48 -12.52 13.00
N ASN A 416 14.41 -11.19 12.98
CA ASN A 416 14.75 -10.37 11.81
C ASN A 416 15.93 -9.44 12.10
N LEU A 417 16.87 -9.29 11.16
CA LEU A 417 17.96 -8.29 11.28
C LEU A 417 17.37 -6.90 11.50
N LEU A 418 17.80 -6.20 12.55
CA LEU A 418 17.37 -4.83 12.84
C LEU A 418 17.97 -3.87 11.80
N PRO A 419 17.19 -3.29 10.88
CA PRO A 419 17.72 -2.38 9.86
C PRO A 419 18.20 -1.09 10.50
N ASN A 420 19.30 -0.52 10.02
CA ASN A 420 19.79 0.78 10.47
C ASN A 420 19.60 1.79 9.34
N SER A 421 18.88 2.87 9.62
CA SER A 421 18.51 3.90 8.65
C SER A 421 19.34 5.17 8.87
N ASP A 422 19.75 5.78 7.76
CA ASP A 422 20.53 7.01 7.67
C ASP A 422 19.82 8.02 6.75
N ILE A 423 19.96 9.31 7.05
CA ILE A 423 19.32 10.40 6.29
C ILE A 423 19.85 10.57 4.86
N ALA A 424 21.13 10.26 4.62
CA ALA A 424 21.78 10.40 3.32
C ALA A 424 21.82 9.07 2.56
N GLU A 425 22.13 7.97 3.25
CA GLU A 425 22.39 6.65 2.66
C GLU A 425 21.22 5.67 2.73
N GLN A 426 20.10 6.05 3.35
CA GLN A 426 18.94 5.18 3.59
C GLN A 426 19.31 3.98 4.49
N PHE A 427 18.85 2.77 4.16
CA PHE A 427 19.20 1.58 4.93
C PHE A 427 20.66 1.18 4.70
N ILE A 428 21.46 1.31 5.76
CA ILE A 428 22.88 0.95 5.76
C ILE A 428 23.05 -0.56 5.74
N HIS A 429 23.95 -1.04 4.88
CA HIS A 429 24.37 -2.45 4.87
C HIS A 429 24.96 -2.85 6.23
N GLY A 430 24.64 -4.04 6.73
CA GLY A 430 24.98 -4.45 8.10
C GLY A 430 23.81 -4.40 9.07
N GLY A 431 22.87 -3.46 8.90
CA GLY A 431 21.91 -3.13 9.95
C GLY A 431 22.59 -2.56 11.19
N VAL A 432 21.98 -2.70 12.37
CA VAL A 432 22.66 -2.34 13.62
C VAL A 432 23.74 -3.37 13.92
N SER A 433 25.00 -2.92 13.89
CA SER A 433 26.14 -3.82 13.80
C SER A 433 27.45 -3.17 14.29
N ASP A 434 28.44 -4.01 14.56
CA ASP A 434 29.84 -3.63 14.73
C ASP A 434 30.76 -4.78 14.31
N SER A 435 31.97 -4.50 13.80
CA SER A 435 32.90 -5.53 13.31
C SER A 435 34.24 -5.52 14.00
N THR A 436 34.87 -6.70 14.02
CA THR A 436 36.09 -6.93 14.78
C THR A 436 36.99 -7.96 14.14
N GLN A 437 38.26 -7.96 14.56
CA GLN A 437 39.18 -9.06 14.31
C GLN A 437 39.31 -9.91 15.57
N VAL A 438 39.11 -11.21 15.41
CA VAL A 438 39.56 -12.21 16.38
C VAL A 438 40.94 -12.68 15.91
N HIS A 439 41.96 -12.48 16.73
CA HIS A 439 43.34 -12.89 16.47
C HIS A 439 43.70 -14.09 17.34
N ILE A 440 44.38 -15.08 16.75
CA ILE A 440 44.81 -16.31 17.39
C ILE A 440 46.30 -16.52 17.08
N SER A 441 47.15 -16.45 18.10
CA SER A 441 48.61 -16.41 17.89
C SER A 441 49.24 -17.79 17.68
N ASN A 442 48.79 -18.84 18.39
CA ASN A 442 49.26 -20.22 18.18
C ASN A 442 48.15 -21.11 17.60
N VAL A 443 48.07 -21.16 16.27
CA VAL A 443 47.32 -22.21 15.56
C VAL A 443 48.14 -23.50 15.63
N ARG A 444 47.62 -24.55 16.28
CA ARG A 444 48.33 -25.84 16.34
C ARG A 444 48.42 -26.49 14.95
N PRO A 445 49.62 -26.75 14.40
CA PRO A 445 49.73 -27.51 13.17
C PRO A 445 49.49 -29.00 13.47
N GLY A 446 48.31 -29.52 13.14
CA GLY A 446 48.03 -30.96 13.17
C GLY A 446 46.72 -31.41 13.83
N GLN A 447 45.56 -30.97 13.34
CA GLN A 447 44.29 -31.71 13.49
C GLN A 447 43.67 -32.03 12.14
N ASN A 448 44.33 -32.95 11.42
CA ASN A 448 43.80 -33.60 10.20
C ASN A 448 43.17 -34.98 10.49
N ASP A 449 43.01 -35.35 11.77
CA ASP A 449 42.41 -36.63 12.16
C ASP A 449 40.87 -36.54 12.25
N SER A 450 40.24 -36.96 11.16
CA SER A 450 38.89 -37.55 11.01
C SER A 450 37.79 -37.29 12.06
N ASN A 451 36.63 -36.88 11.54
CA ASN A 451 35.26 -37.03 12.07
C ASN A 451 34.71 -36.02 13.10
N ASN A 452 35.46 -35.01 13.53
CA ASN A 452 34.87 -33.81 14.15
C ASN A 452 35.00 -32.60 13.21
N VAL A 453 34.00 -31.70 13.21
CA VAL A 453 33.86 -30.64 12.19
C VAL A 453 34.83 -29.47 12.47
N SER A 454 36.12 -29.72 12.25
CA SER A 454 37.13 -28.69 12.10
C SER A 454 36.92 -27.98 10.76
N ARG A 455 36.29 -26.79 10.78
CA ARG A 455 36.22 -25.92 9.60
C ARG A 455 37.58 -25.23 9.36
N LEU A 456 38.55 -26.03 8.93
CA LEU A 456 39.75 -25.58 8.24
C LEU A 456 39.32 -25.06 6.86
N PHE A 457 39.21 -23.74 6.71
CA PHE A 457 38.97 -23.11 5.41
C PHE A 457 40.31 -22.93 4.68
N ASN A 458 40.81 -24.01 4.09
CA ASN A 458 42.16 -24.06 3.52
C ASN A 458 42.16 -24.74 2.14
N GLU A 459 41.63 -24.06 1.13
CA GLU A 459 41.75 -24.45 -0.29
C GLU A 459 42.28 -23.28 -1.13
N THR A 460 43.36 -23.52 -1.87
CA THR A 460 43.99 -22.56 -2.78
C THR A 460 43.47 -22.75 -4.21
N GLY A 461 42.22 -22.37 -4.45
CA GLY A 461 41.57 -22.45 -5.77
C GLY A 461 40.69 -21.24 -6.07
N TYR A 462 41.15 -20.31 -6.91
CA TYR A 462 40.34 -19.18 -7.36
C TYR A 462 39.23 -19.67 -8.30
N ASN A 463 38.02 -19.89 -7.77
CA ASN A 463 36.85 -20.27 -8.58
C ASN A 463 35.51 -19.81 -7.97
N GLY A 464 35.45 -18.54 -7.53
CA GLY A 464 34.20 -17.91 -7.10
C GLY A 464 33.66 -18.34 -5.72
N ASN A 465 34.43 -19.05 -4.89
CA ASN A 465 34.04 -19.35 -3.52
C ASN A 465 35.20 -19.18 -2.52
N GLN A 466 35.13 -18.06 -1.79
CA GLN A 466 35.49 -17.94 -0.35
C GLN A 466 36.98 -17.86 0.02
N ILE A 467 37.49 -16.62 0.05
CA ILE A 467 38.69 -16.21 0.81
C ILE A 467 38.22 -15.39 2.02
N TYR A 468 38.73 -15.70 3.21
CA TYR A 468 38.43 -14.96 4.45
C TYR A 468 39.67 -14.25 5.00
N SER A 469 39.48 -13.05 5.50
CA SER A 469 40.55 -12.14 5.92
C SER A 469 41.19 -12.59 7.25
N GLY A 470 42.25 -13.39 7.13
CA GLY A 470 43.21 -13.74 8.18
C GLY A 470 44.59 -13.93 7.56
N GLU A 471 45.65 -13.51 8.26
CA GLU A 471 47.01 -13.46 7.71
C GLU A 471 47.56 -14.85 7.37
N VAL A 472 48.38 -14.91 6.30
CA VAL A 472 49.09 -16.11 5.89
C VAL A 472 50.24 -16.38 6.86
N VAL A 473 50.22 -17.52 7.54
CA VAL A 473 51.40 -18.00 8.29
C VAL A 473 52.47 -18.41 7.29
N GLY A 474 53.58 -17.67 7.25
CA GLY A 474 54.74 -18.01 6.43
C GLY A 474 55.40 -19.29 6.93
N ILE A 475 55.66 -20.23 6.02
CA ILE A 475 56.51 -21.39 6.30
C ILE A 475 57.96 -20.94 6.13
N GLN A 476 58.78 -21.16 7.14
CA GLN A 476 60.23 -21.01 7.08
C GLN A 476 60.84 -22.38 6.73
N GLU A 477 61.77 -22.41 5.76
CA GLU A 477 62.46 -23.62 5.28
C GLU A 477 63.35 -24.29 6.34
#